data_AF-A0A2N1E2W9-F1
#
_entry.id   AF-A0A2N1E2W9-F1
#
_cell.length_a   1.000
_cell.length_b   1.000
_cell.length_c   1.000
_cell.angle_alpha   90.00
_cell.angle_beta   90.00
_cell.angle_gamma   90.00
#
_symmetry.space_group_name_H-M   'P 1'
#
loop_
_entity.id
_entity.type
_entity.pdbx_description
1 polymer ?
#
loop_
_entity_poly.entity_id
_entity_poly.type
_entity_poly.pdbx_seq_one_letter_code
_entity_poly.pdbx_strand_id
1 'polypeptide(L)'
;MALYLVRVELFNANGDDYTELHDQLEARGLYRKIRADGGGVYDMPSGTYFGESELSTIRLQEWVSGVADPHSHPKAASVFVAQVGDWQSFLHRS
;
A
#
# COMPACT_ATOMS: atom_id res chain seq x y z
N MET A 1 13.30 4.88 10.77
CA MET A 1 12.01 4.58 10.12
C MET A 1 11.47 5.84 9.47
N ALA A 2 10.82 5.71 8.32
CA ALA A 2 10.14 6.81 7.64
C ALA A 2 8.73 6.37 7.24
N LEU A 3 7.84 7.34 7.09
CA LEU A 3 6.46 7.12 6.68
C LEU A 3 6.36 7.10 5.15
N TYR A 4 5.54 6.20 4.61
CA TYR A 4 5.41 5.99 3.18
C TYR A 4 3.95 5.93 2.74
N LEU A 5 3.71 6.52 1.57
CA LEU A 5 2.52 6.29 0.75
C LEU A 5 2.92 5.35 -0.39
N VAL A 6 2.21 4.22 -0.49
CA VAL A 6 2.43 3.22 -1.54
C VAL A 6 1.15 3.07 -2.32
N ARG A 7 1.21 3.17 -3.65
CA ARG A 7 0.10 2.85 -4.54
C ARG A 7 0.48 1.72 -5.48
N VAL A 8 -0.37 0.71 -5.53
CA VAL A 8 -0.22 -0.48 -6.37
C VAL A 8 -1.46 -0.57 -7.27
N GLU A 9 -1.21 -0.69 -8.56
CA GLU A 9 -2.21 -1.06 -9.56
C GLU A 9 -1.82 -2.42 -10.14
N LEU A 10 -2.67 -3.41 -9.89
CA LEU A 10 -2.60 -4.73 -10.52
C LEU A 10 -3.42 -4.74 -11.81
N PHE A 11 -2.84 -5.27 -12.89
CA PHE A 11 -3.55 -5.40 -14.17
C PHE A 11 -4.35 -6.71 -14.21
N ASN A 12 -5.62 -6.62 -14.65
CA ASN A 12 -6.55 -7.74 -14.78
C ASN A 12 -6.72 -8.59 -13.50
N ALA A 13 -6.55 -7.97 -12.33
CA ALA A 13 -6.68 -8.63 -11.04
C ALA A 13 -8.13 -8.70 -10.56
N ASN A 14 -8.45 -9.74 -9.81
CA ASN A 14 -9.72 -9.93 -9.11
C ASN A 14 -9.59 -9.56 -7.61
N GLY A 15 -10.65 -9.78 -6.83
CA GLY A 15 -10.65 -9.46 -5.40
C GLY A 15 -9.69 -10.31 -4.55
N ASP A 16 -9.43 -11.55 -4.94
CA ASP A 16 -8.54 -12.47 -4.23
C ASP A 16 -7.07 -12.04 -4.42
N ASP A 17 -6.70 -11.62 -5.63
CA ASP A 17 -5.38 -11.07 -5.95
C ASP A 17 -5.01 -9.88 -5.04
N TYR A 18 -5.98 -8.99 -4.79
CA TYR A 18 -5.78 -7.86 -3.87
C TYR A 18 -5.80 -8.27 -2.40
N THR A 19 -6.40 -9.41 -2.04
CA THR A 19 -6.41 -9.92 -0.67
C THR A 19 -5.03 -10.46 -0.31
N GLU A 20 -4.43 -11.28 -1.17
CA GLU A 20 -3.08 -11.80 -0.96
C GLU A 20 -2.03 -10.68 -0.93
N LEU A 21 -2.13 -9.71 -1.85
CA LEU A 21 -1.28 -8.52 -1.84
C LEU A 21 -1.41 -7.76 -0.51
N HIS A 22 -2.63 -7.55 -0.03
CA HIS A 22 -2.86 -6.81 1.21
C HIS A 22 -2.21 -7.49 2.41
N ASP A 23 -2.41 -8.79 2.58
CA ASP A 23 -1.90 -9.54 3.73
C ASP A 23 -0.36 -9.47 3.79
N GLN A 24 0.30 -9.54 2.63
CA GLN A 24 1.76 -9.43 2.54
C GLN A 24 2.27 -8.02 2.85
N LEU A 25 1.57 -6.98 2.39
CA LEU A 25 1.93 -5.59 2.69
C LEU A 25 1.68 -5.24 4.17
N GLU A 26 0.57 -5.70 4.74
CA GLU A 26 0.23 -5.48 6.15
C GLU A 26 1.24 -6.14 7.09
N ALA A 27 1.71 -7.35 6.75
CA ALA A 27 2.78 -8.03 7.49
C ALA A 27 4.11 -7.25 7.52
N ARG A 28 4.29 -6.25 6.64
CA ARG A 28 5.44 -5.34 6.61
C ARG A 28 5.11 -3.91 7.04
N GLY A 29 3.95 -3.69 7.66
CA GLY A 29 3.58 -2.40 8.23
C GLY A 29 3.02 -1.40 7.22
N LEU A 30 2.58 -1.86 6.05
CA LEU A 30 1.86 -1.05 5.06
C LEU A 30 0.37 -1.40 5.07
N TYR A 31 -0.48 -0.47 5.50
CA TYR A 31 -1.89 -0.74 5.79
C TYR A 31 -2.81 -0.08 4.78
N ARG A 32 -3.89 -0.79 4.38
CA ARG A 32 -5.01 -0.19 3.62
C ARG A 32 -6.05 0.49 4.51
N LYS A 33 -5.89 0.36 5.84
CA LYS A 33 -6.72 1.00 6.85
C LYS A 33 -5.84 1.79 7.80
N ILE A 34 -6.16 3.06 7.99
CA ILE A 34 -5.43 3.94 8.92
C ILE A 34 -6.29 4.33 10.10
N ARG A 35 -5.65 4.47 11.27
CA ARG A 35 -6.29 5.01 12.48
C ARG A 35 -6.00 6.50 12.55
N ALA A 36 -7.05 7.31 12.65
CA ALA A 36 -6.89 8.72 12.97
C ALA A 36 -6.78 8.92 14.50
N ASP A 37 -6.21 10.04 14.92
CA ASP A 37 -6.02 10.39 16.34
C ASP A 37 -7.34 10.42 17.16
N GLY A 38 -8.49 10.53 16.48
CA GLY A 38 -9.83 10.43 17.08
C GLY A 38 -10.38 9.01 17.25
N GLY A 39 -9.58 7.96 17.01
CA GLY A 39 -9.96 6.55 17.18
C GLY A 39 -10.78 5.94 16.03
N GLY A 40 -11.08 6.71 14.98
CA GLY A 40 -11.74 6.20 13.78
C GLY A 40 -10.78 5.38 12.90
N VAL A 41 -11.30 4.29 12.33
CA VAL A 41 -10.61 3.51 11.28
C VAL A 41 -11.16 3.96 9.93
N TYR A 42 -10.26 4.23 8.99
CA TYR A 42 -10.59 4.77 7.68
C TYR A 42 -9.95 3.92 6.60
N ASP A 43 -10.68 3.65 5.53
CA ASP A 43 -10.17 2.96 4.35
C ASP A 43 -9.36 3.92 3.48
N MET A 44 -8.19 3.46 3.07
CA MET A 44 -7.44 4.06 1.99
C MET A 44 -8.14 3.78 0.65
N PRO A 45 -7.98 4.66 -0.36
CA PRO A 45 -8.46 4.37 -1.71
C PRO A 45 -7.91 3.02 -2.22
N SER A 46 -8.67 2.31 -3.05
CA SER A 46 -8.30 0.98 -3.54
C SER A 46 -6.89 0.94 -4.11
N GLY A 47 -6.05 0.00 -3.65
CA GLY A 47 -4.66 -0.11 -4.06
C GLY A 47 -3.70 0.90 -3.41
N THR A 48 -4.16 1.70 -2.45
CA THR A 48 -3.28 2.59 -1.67
C THR A 48 -3.03 2.00 -0.28
N TYR A 49 -1.77 2.06 0.14
CA TYR A 49 -1.28 1.62 1.44
C TYR A 49 -0.46 2.72 2.09
N PHE A 50 -0.49 2.76 3.41
CA PHE A 50 0.19 3.77 4.20
C PHE A 50 0.80 3.15 5.45
N GLY A 51 2.02 3.56 5.79
CA GLY A 51 2.68 3.08 7.00
C GLY A 51 4.18 3.32 7.03
N GLU A 52 4.82 2.79 8.06
CA GLU A 52 6.24 3.03 8.32
C GLU A 52 7.10 1.89 7.79
N SER A 53 8.30 2.23 7.31
CA SER A 53 9.31 1.24 6.90
C SER A 53 10.71 1.70 7.28
N GLU A 54 11.61 0.72 7.45
CA GLU A 54 13.06 0.93 7.59
C GLU A 54 13.78 0.93 6.24
N LEU A 55 13.11 0.45 5.18
CA LEU A 55 13.67 0.43 3.83
C LEU A 55 13.73 1.85 3.26
N SER A 56 14.74 2.12 2.43
CA SER A 56 14.74 3.33 1.61
C SER A 56 13.62 3.27 0.56
N THR A 57 13.21 4.42 0.03
CA THR A 57 12.15 4.53 -0.99
C THR A 57 12.35 3.56 -2.16
N ILE A 58 13.59 3.47 -2.67
CA ILE A 58 13.94 2.59 -3.79
C ILE A 58 13.77 1.11 -3.39
N ARG A 59 14.30 0.71 -2.23
CA ARG A 59 14.20 -0.68 -1.75
C ARG A 59 12.77 -1.08 -1.41
N LEU A 60 11.98 -0.15 -0.89
CA LEU A 60 10.57 -0.37 -0.63
C LEU A 60 9.80 -0.57 -1.93
N GLN A 61 10.06 0.25 -2.95
CA GLN A 61 9.44 0.12 -4.27
C GLN A 61 9.79 -1.22 -4.93
N GLU A 62 11.07 -1.60 -4.95
CA GLU A 62 11.52 -2.90 -5.49
C GLU A 62 10.83 -4.06 -4.77
N TRP A 63 10.74 -4.01 -3.44
CA TRP A 63 10.10 -5.04 -2.63
C TRP A 63 8.60 -5.14 -2.93
N VAL A 64 7.88 -4.00 -2.95
CA VAL A 64 6.45 -3.96 -3.27
C VAL A 64 6.19 -4.47 -4.69
N SER A 65 7.03 -4.12 -5.68
CA SER A 65 6.93 -4.67 -7.03
C SER A 65 7.09 -6.19 -7.04
N GLY A 66 8.08 -6.74 -6.33
CA GLY A 66 8.27 -8.19 -6.25
C GLY A 66 7.09 -8.95 -5.62
N VAL A 67 6.39 -8.31 -4.68
CA VAL A 67 5.15 -8.84 -4.08
C VAL A 67 3.96 -8.69 -5.03
N ALA A 68 3.83 -7.58 -5.75
CA ALA A 68 2.65 -7.27 -6.57
C ALA A 68 2.66 -7.94 -7.95
N ASP A 69 3.83 -8.09 -8.58
CA ASP A 69 3.97 -8.61 -9.94
C ASP A 69 3.35 -10.01 -10.17
N PRO A 70 3.47 -10.98 -9.23
CA PRO A 70 2.81 -12.28 -9.36
C PRO A 70 1.28 -12.20 -9.51
N HIS A 71 0.65 -11.13 -9.03
CA HIS A 71 -0.79 -10.90 -9.05
C HIS A 71 -1.23 -9.99 -10.21
N SER A 72 -0.34 -9.65 -11.14
CA SER A 72 -0.61 -8.71 -12.22
C SER A 72 -0.35 -9.34 -13.59
N HIS A 73 -1.37 -9.35 -14.45
CA HIS A 73 -1.32 -9.94 -15.77
C HIS A 73 -2.04 -9.06 -16.81
N PRO A 74 -1.59 -8.96 -18.08
CA PRO A 74 -0.45 -9.62 -18.71
C PRO A 74 0.89 -8.92 -18.49
N LYS A 75 0.95 -7.91 -17.61
CA LYS A 75 2.15 -7.10 -17.38
C LYS A 75 2.36 -6.84 -15.90
N ALA A 76 3.59 -6.48 -15.56
CA ALA A 76 4.01 -6.10 -14.22
C ALA A 76 3.09 -5.03 -13.60
N ALA A 77 2.97 -5.08 -12.28
CA ALA A 77 2.18 -4.13 -11.51
C ALA A 77 2.78 -2.73 -11.64
N SER A 78 1.92 -1.70 -11.61
CA SER A 78 2.39 -0.33 -11.48
C SER A 78 2.49 0.03 -10.01
N VAL A 79 3.71 0.33 -9.55
CA VAL A 79 4.00 0.62 -8.14
C VAL A 79 4.59 2.01 -8.01
N PHE A 80 3.95 2.84 -7.20
CA PHE A 80 4.41 4.18 -6.85
C PHE A 80 4.66 4.25 -5.34
N VAL A 81 5.87 4.66 -4.94
CA VAL A 81 6.26 4.82 -3.53
C VAL A 81 6.77 6.23 -3.30
N ALA A 82 6.24 6.90 -2.29
CA ALA A 82 6.69 8.20 -1.84
C ALA A 82 6.98 8.17 -0.34
N GLN A 83 8.15 8.67 0.05
CA GLN A 83 8.41 8.99 1.45
C GLN A 83 7.65 10.27 1.81
N VAL A 84 6.95 10.24 2.93
CA VAL A 84 6.02 11.29 3.36
C VAL A 84 6.62 12.04 4.55
N GLY A 85 6.73 13.36 4.43
CA GLY A 85 7.14 14.24 5.53
C GLY A 85 5.96 14.76 6.35
N ASP A 86 4.82 14.99 5.70
CA ASP A 86 3.55 15.42 6.31
C ASP A 86 2.39 14.92 5.43
N TRP A 87 1.21 14.70 6.02
CA TRP A 87 0.03 14.23 5.31
C TRP A 87 -1.27 14.67 5.99
N GLN A 88 -2.32 14.77 5.18
CA GLN A 88 -3.70 14.97 5.60
C GLN A 88 -4.59 14.10 4.72
N SER A 89 -5.77 13.74 5.21
CA SER A 89 -6.70 12.91 4.46
C SER A 89 -8.15 13.32 4.68
N PHE A 90 -8.98 13.06 3.67
CA PHE A 90 -10.44 13.10 3.76
C PHE A 90 -10.94 11.74 3.28
N LEU A 91 -11.06 10.81 4.22
CA LEU A 91 -11.39 9.41 3.95
C LEU A 91 -12.76 9.04 4.52
N HIS A 92 -13.34 7.98 3.96
CA HIS A 92 -14.59 7.41 4.45
C HIS A 92 -14.30 6.37 5.56
N ARG A 93 -15.25 6.23 6.49
CA ARG A 93 -15.17 5.23 7.54
C ARG A 93 -15.38 3.83 6.96
N SER A 94 -14.63 2.87 7.49
CA SER A 94 -14.79 1.43 7.24
C SER A 94 -16.06 0.85 7.87
#